data_AF-A0A7N0TNV3-F1
#
_entry.id   AF-A0A7N0TNV3-F1
#
_cell.length_a   1.000
_cell.length_b   1.000
_cell.length_c   1.000
_cell.angle_alpha   90.00
_cell.angle_beta   90.00
_cell.angle_gamma   90.00
#
_symmetry.space_group_name_H-M   'P 1'
#
loop_
_entity.id
_entity.type
_entity.pdbx_description
1 polymer ?
#
loop_
_entity_poly.entity_id
_entity_poly.type
_entity_poly.pdbx_seq_one_letter_code
_entity_poly.pdbx_strand_id
1 'polypeptide(L)'
;MELAGSTPTTADAPRKDIFILSGQSNMAGRGGVLLHSHPRKWDGVVPPECAPSPNILRLSAHLRWEVSNEPLHRDIDSRKVCGVGPGMAFANAVHNSGSCGGSIGLVPCAVGGTAIREWARGEHLYQNMVRRAKEAVKHGSGEIRALLWYQGESDTYTQDEVDAYRMKMESLIGNVREDLALPSLPIIQISSSSSAVLTSMF
;
A
#
# COMPACT_ATOMS: atom_id res chain seq x y z
N MET A 1 -47.30 10.68 31.70
CA MET A 1 -46.67 11.05 30.42
C MET A 1 -45.28 11.54 30.75
N GLU A 2 -44.30 10.64 30.76
CA GLU A 2 -42.88 10.98 30.89
C GLU A 2 -42.25 10.73 29.53
N LEU A 3 -41.76 11.81 28.90
CA LEU A 3 -41.07 11.75 27.62
C LEU A 3 -39.62 11.36 27.90
N ALA A 4 -39.28 10.10 27.62
CA ALA A 4 -37.90 9.63 27.61
C ALA A 4 -37.11 10.40 26.53
N GLY A 5 -36.10 11.15 26.96
CA GLY A 5 -35.15 11.81 26.07
C GLY A 5 -34.32 10.78 25.32
N SER A 6 -34.46 10.74 24.00
CA SER A 6 -33.58 10.00 23.12
C SER A 6 -32.19 10.61 23.17
N THR A 7 -31.21 9.83 23.63
CA THR A 7 -29.79 10.12 23.43
C THR A 7 -29.51 10.22 21.93
N PRO A 8 -28.82 11.26 21.45
CA PRO A 8 -28.47 11.35 20.04
C PRO A 8 -27.49 10.24 19.70
N THR A 9 -27.91 9.32 18.83
CA THR A 9 -27.03 8.37 18.16
C THR A 9 -25.92 9.17 17.51
N THR A 10 -24.67 8.98 17.94
CA THR A 10 -23.48 9.49 17.25
C THR A 10 -23.63 9.17 15.78
N ALA A 11 -23.76 10.20 14.94
CA ALA A 11 -23.73 10.05 13.51
C ALA A 11 -22.46 9.26 13.16
N ASP A 12 -22.63 8.14 12.47
CA ASP A 12 -21.57 7.20 12.10
C ASP A 12 -20.46 8.00 11.40
N ALA A 13 -19.32 8.16 12.05
CA ALA A 13 -18.20 8.89 11.46
C ALA A 13 -17.84 8.23 10.12
N PRO A 14 -17.58 8.98 9.05
CA PRO A 14 -17.34 8.39 7.74
C PRO A 14 -16.18 7.39 7.82
N ARG A 15 -16.50 6.10 7.61
CA ARG A 15 -15.56 4.99 7.66
C ARG A 15 -14.60 5.07 6.45
N LYS A 16 -13.32 4.75 6.70
CA LYS A 16 -12.31 4.63 5.64
C LYS A 16 -12.19 3.19 5.17
N ASP A 17 -12.19 3.00 3.87
CA ASP A 17 -11.75 1.75 3.26
C ASP A 17 -10.23 1.83 3.05
N ILE A 18 -9.50 1.03 3.81
CA ILE A 18 -8.04 1.15 3.94
C ILE A 18 -7.33 0.09 3.08
N PHE A 19 -6.35 0.54 2.31
CA PHE A 19 -5.52 -0.29 1.44
C PHE A 19 -4.06 -0.13 1.79
N ILE A 20 -3.40 -1.25 2.07
CA ILE A 20 -1.97 -1.28 2.33
C ILE A 20 -1.25 -1.36 0.98
N LEU A 21 -0.28 -0.48 0.75
CA LEU A 21 0.50 -0.43 -0.48
C LEU A 21 1.94 -0.85 -0.15
N SER A 22 2.33 -2.07 -0.51
CA SER A 22 3.64 -2.61 -0.11
C SER A 22 4.35 -3.35 -1.25
N GLY A 23 5.63 -3.65 -1.04
CA GLY A 23 6.52 -4.24 -2.02
C GLY A 23 7.73 -3.35 -2.29
N GLN A 24 8.16 -3.24 -3.55
CA GLN A 24 9.38 -2.51 -3.92
C GLN A 24 9.14 -1.27 -4.80
N SER A 25 10.13 -0.87 -5.60
CA SER A 25 10.15 0.41 -6.30
C SER A 25 8.96 0.65 -7.23
N ASN A 26 8.41 -0.41 -7.84
CA ASN A 26 7.25 -0.28 -8.73
C ASN A 26 5.95 0.02 -7.95
N MET A 27 5.80 -0.47 -6.71
CA MET A 27 4.77 0.01 -5.78
C MET A 27 5.09 1.40 -5.24
N ALA A 28 6.35 1.63 -4.85
CA ALA A 28 6.77 2.90 -4.25
C ALA A 28 6.56 4.08 -5.21
N GLY A 29 6.75 3.83 -6.51
CA GLY A 29 6.54 4.78 -7.59
C GLY A 29 7.85 5.28 -8.17
N ARG A 30 8.01 5.11 -9.49
CA ARG A 30 9.15 5.61 -10.29
C ARG A 30 8.71 6.25 -11.61
N GLY A 31 7.41 6.34 -11.88
CA GLY A 31 6.89 7.02 -13.07
C GLY A 31 7.32 8.49 -13.08
N GLY A 32 7.86 8.95 -14.21
CA GLY A 32 8.37 10.31 -14.40
C GLY A 32 9.71 10.62 -13.70
N VAL A 33 10.36 9.66 -13.05
CA VAL A 33 11.68 9.89 -12.46
C VAL A 33 12.74 9.90 -13.57
N LEU A 34 13.38 11.05 -13.78
CA LEU A 34 14.36 11.29 -14.84
C LEU A 34 15.70 10.62 -14.53
N LEU A 35 15.99 9.51 -15.21
CA LEU A 35 17.20 8.70 -14.97
C LEU A 35 18.52 9.44 -15.21
N HIS A 36 18.53 10.44 -16.11
CA HIS A 36 19.74 11.17 -16.49
C HIS A 36 20.01 12.42 -15.64
N SER A 37 19.12 12.76 -14.71
CA SER A 37 19.31 13.91 -13.81
C SER A 37 20.18 13.55 -12.60
N HIS A 38 21.06 14.46 -12.22
CA HIS A 38 21.94 14.34 -11.05
C HIS A 38 21.82 15.60 -10.17
N PRO A 39 21.17 15.52 -8.98
CA PRO A 39 20.48 14.34 -8.44
C PRO A 39 19.26 13.93 -9.26
N ARG A 40 18.83 12.66 -9.14
CA ARG A 40 17.58 12.19 -9.77
C ARG A 40 16.42 13.09 -9.38
N LYS A 41 15.51 13.35 -10.31
CA LYS A 41 14.35 14.23 -10.10
C LYS A 41 13.11 13.63 -10.74
N TRP A 42 11.97 13.76 -10.09
CA TRP A 42 10.67 13.50 -10.68
C TRP A 42 10.24 14.69 -11.54
N ASP A 43 9.70 14.44 -12.73
CA ASP A 43 9.21 15.47 -13.67
C ASP A 43 7.99 16.25 -13.17
N GLY A 44 7.31 15.75 -12.13
CA GLY A 44 6.13 16.37 -11.54
C GLY A 44 4.85 16.13 -12.34
N VAL A 45 4.88 15.29 -13.37
CA VAL A 45 3.71 14.99 -14.20
C VAL A 45 2.82 14.00 -13.46
N VAL A 46 1.57 14.40 -13.22
CA VAL A 46 0.54 13.57 -12.60
C VAL A 46 -0.57 13.32 -13.62
N PRO A 47 -0.81 12.07 -14.04
CA PRO A 47 -1.92 11.72 -14.93
C PRO A 47 -3.29 12.07 -14.31
N PRO A 48 -4.32 12.35 -15.11
CA PRO A 48 -5.68 12.65 -14.60
C PRO A 48 -6.25 11.58 -13.68
N GLU A 49 -5.94 10.30 -13.94
CA GLU A 49 -6.37 9.16 -13.13
C GLU A 49 -5.75 9.17 -11.73
N CYS A 50 -4.65 9.90 -11.55
CA CYS A 50 -3.94 10.08 -10.28
C CYS A 50 -4.29 11.41 -9.58
N ALA A 51 -5.30 12.14 -10.05
CA ALA A 51 -5.68 13.43 -9.48
C ALA A 51 -6.01 13.30 -7.98
N PRO A 52 -5.63 14.29 -7.15
CA PRO A 52 -5.95 14.28 -5.72
C PRO A 52 -7.45 14.50 -5.48
N SER A 53 -7.95 13.94 -4.38
CA SER A 53 -9.34 14.09 -3.94
C SER A 53 -9.37 14.21 -2.41
N PRO A 54 -10.24 15.05 -1.82
CA PRO A 54 -10.39 15.13 -0.36
C PRO A 54 -10.87 13.80 0.26
N ASN A 55 -11.45 12.91 -0.55
CA ASN A 55 -11.91 11.58 -0.12
C ASN A 55 -10.82 10.50 -0.21
N ILE A 56 -9.62 10.83 -0.73
CA ILE A 56 -8.51 9.89 -0.83
C ILE A 56 -7.39 10.40 0.06
N LEU A 57 -7.12 9.64 1.13
CA LEU A 57 -6.20 10.00 2.19
C LEU A 57 -4.98 9.08 2.20
N ARG A 58 -3.86 9.60 2.68
CA ARG A 58 -2.58 8.89 2.82
C ARG A 58 -2.15 8.91 4.27
N LEU A 59 -1.68 7.79 4.78
CA LEU A 59 -1.02 7.76 6.09
C LEU A 59 0.45 8.16 5.93
N SER A 60 0.82 9.33 6.43
CA SER A 60 2.20 9.83 6.39
C SER A 60 3.17 8.99 7.23
N ALA A 61 4.47 9.24 7.09
CA ALA A 61 5.50 8.63 7.95
C ALA A 61 5.29 8.94 9.44
N HIS A 62 4.66 10.08 9.75
CA HIS A 62 4.31 10.50 11.11
C HIS A 62 2.96 9.94 11.60
N LEU A 63 2.39 8.95 10.90
CA LEU A 63 1.12 8.30 11.27
C LEU A 63 -0.08 9.26 11.31
N ARG A 64 -0.05 10.29 10.46
CA ARG A 64 -1.16 11.24 10.28
C ARG A 64 -1.80 11.05 8.91
N TRP A 65 -3.13 11.04 8.87
CA TRP A 65 -3.89 11.08 7.64
C TRP A 65 -3.81 12.48 7.01
N GLU A 66 -3.50 12.53 5.72
CA GLU A 66 -3.44 13.74 4.90
C GLU A 66 -4.06 13.48 3.53
N VAL A 67 -4.45 14.52 2.80
CA VAL A 67 -4.93 14.36 1.41
C VAL A 67 -3.84 13.76 0.55
N SER A 68 -4.16 12.68 -0.15
CA SER A 68 -3.21 11.96 -0.99
C SER A 68 -2.80 12.77 -2.20
N ASN A 69 -1.49 12.79 -2.44
CA ASN A 69 -0.86 13.37 -3.62
C ASN A 69 0.35 12.49 -3.98
N GLU A 70 0.59 12.26 -5.27
CA GLU A 70 1.86 11.63 -5.70
C GLU A 70 3.06 12.56 -5.38
N PRO A 71 4.24 12.01 -5.07
CA PRO A 71 4.54 10.59 -4.88
C PRO A 71 4.06 10.08 -3.52
N LEU A 72 3.32 8.96 -3.48
CA LEU A 72 2.76 8.42 -2.23
C LEU A 72 3.80 7.94 -1.22
N HIS A 73 4.98 7.51 -1.67
CA HIS A 73 6.05 6.96 -0.81
C HIS A 73 7.16 7.97 -0.48
N ARG A 74 6.97 9.27 -0.76
CA ARG A 74 8.00 10.32 -0.60
C ARG A 74 8.70 10.37 0.77
N ASP A 75 7.99 10.08 1.85
CA ASP A 75 8.48 10.05 3.24
C ASP A 75 8.63 8.62 3.79
N ILE A 76 8.36 7.61 2.96
CA ILE A 76 8.45 6.18 3.31
C ILE A 76 9.70 5.56 2.68
N ASP A 77 9.85 5.64 1.35
CA ASP A 77 11.02 5.19 0.59
C ASP A 77 12.06 6.33 0.47
N SER A 78 12.35 6.98 1.59
CA SER A 78 13.04 8.28 1.68
C SER A 78 14.48 8.30 1.15
N ARG A 79 15.10 7.13 0.96
CA ARG A 79 16.45 7.00 0.36
C ARG A 79 16.44 7.07 -1.16
N LYS A 80 15.26 7.09 -1.79
CA LYS A 80 15.07 7.04 -3.23
C LYS A 80 14.12 8.16 -3.67
N VAL A 81 14.38 8.71 -4.85
CA VAL A 81 13.45 9.67 -5.48
C VAL A 81 12.23 8.89 -5.93
N CYS A 82 11.07 9.23 -5.38
CA CYS A 82 9.80 8.63 -5.74
C CYS A 82 9.14 9.45 -6.85
N GLY A 83 8.40 8.76 -7.72
CA GLY A 83 7.50 9.36 -8.71
C GLY A 83 6.12 8.72 -8.61
N VAL A 84 5.39 8.70 -9.70
CA VAL A 84 4.05 8.09 -9.75
C VAL A 84 4.14 6.58 -9.52
N GLY A 85 3.26 6.05 -8.66
CA GLY A 85 3.01 4.62 -8.47
C GLY A 85 1.56 4.25 -8.82
N PRO A 86 1.11 3.02 -8.54
CA PRO A 86 -0.26 2.58 -8.88
C PRO A 86 -1.33 3.08 -7.90
N GLY A 87 -0.94 3.59 -6.72
CA GLY A 87 -1.84 3.81 -5.60
C GLY A 87 -2.94 4.85 -5.86
N MET A 88 -2.61 5.99 -6.47
CA MET A 88 -3.61 7.03 -6.75
C MET A 88 -4.62 6.60 -7.82
N ALA A 89 -4.16 6.01 -8.91
CA ALA A 89 -5.03 5.48 -9.96
C ALA A 89 -5.97 4.39 -9.43
N PHE A 90 -5.44 3.46 -8.62
CA PHE A 90 -6.24 2.44 -7.94
C PHE A 90 -7.30 3.08 -7.03
N ALA A 91 -6.91 4.03 -6.18
CA ALA A 91 -7.84 4.68 -5.26
C ALA A 91 -8.95 5.43 -6.01
N ASN A 92 -8.62 6.21 -7.03
CA ASN A 92 -9.62 6.91 -7.83
C ASN A 92 -10.57 5.92 -8.54
N ALA A 93 -10.05 4.82 -9.09
CA ALA A 93 -10.89 3.81 -9.74
C ALA A 93 -11.88 3.16 -8.74
N VAL A 94 -11.44 2.80 -7.54
CA VAL A 94 -12.30 2.22 -6.50
C VAL A 94 -13.30 3.24 -5.94
N HIS A 95 -12.89 4.51 -5.80
CA HIS A 95 -13.80 5.56 -5.34
C HIS A 95 -14.90 5.82 -6.37
N ASN A 96 -14.52 5.93 -7.64
CA ASN A 96 -15.43 6.25 -8.74
C ASN A 96 -16.36 5.08 -9.10
N SER A 97 -16.02 3.84 -8.75
CA SER A 97 -16.93 2.70 -8.92
C SER A 97 -18.10 2.71 -7.93
N GLY A 98 -18.07 3.58 -6.92
CA GLY A 98 -19.08 3.63 -5.85
C GLY A 98 -19.01 2.43 -4.88
N SER A 99 -17.94 1.63 -4.95
CA SER A 99 -17.77 0.45 -4.11
C SER A 99 -17.25 0.77 -2.70
N CYS A 100 -16.84 2.01 -2.43
CA CYS A 100 -16.35 2.43 -1.13
C CYS A 100 -17.46 3.03 -0.25
N GLY A 101 -17.46 2.68 1.04
CA GLY A 101 -18.43 3.17 2.02
C GLY A 101 -18.17 4.58 2.55
N GLY A 102 -17.17 5.28 2.02
CA GLY A 102 -16.76 6.60 2.49
C GLY A 102 -15.49 7.10 1.82
N SER A 103 -14.45 7.36 2.62
CA SER A 103 -13.14 7.77 2.11
C SER A 103 -12.22 6.58 1.90
N ILE A 104 -11.24 6.72 1.01
CA ILE A 104 -10.19 5.73 0.80
C ILE A 104 -8.96 6.13 1.62
N GLY A 105 -8.41 5.18 2.38
CA GLY A 105 -7.16 5.35 3.11
C GLY A 105 -6.03 4.53 2.49
N LEU A 106 -4.97 5.19 2.06
CA LEU A 106 -3.76 4.55 1.53
C LEU A 106 -2.68 4.49 2.60
N VAL A 107 -2.14 3.29 2.85
CA VAL A 107 -1.05 3.05 3.79
C VAL A 107 0.20 2.67 3.02
N PRO A 108 1.03 3.65 2.58
CA PRO A 108 2.26 3.37 1.86
C PRO A 108 3.31 2.75 2.77
N CYS A 109 3.89 1.63 2.32
CA CYS A 109 4.88 0.84 3.05
C CYS A 109 6.05 0.36 2.17
N ALA A 110 5.94 0.45 0.84
CA ALA A 110 6.93 -0.09 -0.08
C ALA A 110 8.30 0.58 0.02
N VAL A 111 9.37 -0.20 -0.22
CA VAL A 111 10.76 0.26 -0.17
C VAL A 111 11.55 -0.27 -1.36
N GLY A 112 12.21 0.62 -2.12
CA GLY A 112 12.79 0.25 -3.41
C GLY A 112 14.09 -0.55 -3.33
N GLY A 113 14.13 -1.69 -4.03
CA GLY A 113 15.31 -2.55 -4.18
C GLY A 113 15.42 -3.65 -3.14
N THR A 114 14.31 -3.99 -2.48
CA THR A 114 14.26 -5.01 -1.43
C THR A 114 13.81 -6.35 -2.02
N ALA A 115 14.47 -7.43 -1.61
CA ALA A 115 14.05 -8.81 -1.88
C ALA A 115 13.00 -9.27 -0.85
N ILE A 116 12.21 -10.30 -1.16
CA ILE A 116 11.12 -10.78 -0.28
C ILE A 116 11.64 -11.27 1.07
N ARG A 117 12.92 -11.69 1.15
CA ARG A 117 13.58 -12.05 2.42
C ARG A 117 13.60 -10.91 3.44
N GLU A 118 13.70 -9.66 2.98
CA GLU A 118 13.69 -8.46 3.84
C GLU A 118 12.27 -8.14 4.37
N TRP A 119 11.27 -8.87 3.86
CA TRP A 119 9.87 -8.81 4.27
C TRP A 119 9.44 -10.01 5.11
N ALA A 120 10.38 -10.86 5.54
CA ALA A 120 10.08 -11.95 6.44
C ALA A 120 9.56 -11.43 7.80
N ARG A 121 8.72 -12.22 8.48
CA ARG A 121 8.21 -11.84 9.81
C ARG A 121 9.36 -11.65 10.78
N GLY A 122 9.36 -10.52 11.49
CA GLY A 122 10.47 -10.11 12.36
C GLY A 122 11.41 -9.11 11.72
N GLU A 123 11.47 -9.02 10.39
CA GLU A 123 12.28 -8.03 9.69
C GLU A 123 11.69 -6.62 9.81
N HIS A 124 12.55 -5.62 9.74
CA HIS A 124 12.18 -4.22 9.93
C HIS A 124 11.06 -3.75 8.98
N LEU A 125 11.13 -4.12 7.70
CA LEU A 125 10.13 -3.70 6.70
C LEU A 125 8.75 -4.31 6.99
N TYR A 126 8.73 -5.61 7.30
CA TYR A 126 7.52 -6.32 7.69
C TYR A 126 6.90 -5.70 8.96
N GLN A 127 7.70 -5.52 10.02
CA GLN A 127 7.23 -4.94 11.27
C GLN A 127 6.67 -3.53 11.07
N ASN A 128 7.34 -2.71 10.26
CA ASN A 128 6.87 -1.38 9.93
C ASN A 128 5.54 -1.40 9.16
N MET A 129 5.38 -2.30 8.19
CA MET A 129 4.12 -2.46 7.45
C MET A 129 2.96 -2.85 8.38
N VAL A 130 3.15 -3.87 9.23
CA VAL A 130 2.13 -4.31 10.20
C VAL A 130 1.79 -3.19 11.19
N ARG A 131 2.81 -2.50 11.72
CA ARG A 131 2.61 -1.36 12.62
C ARG A 131 1.76 -0.28 11.95
N ARG A 132 2.14 0.17 10.75
CA ARG A 132 1.42 1.22 10.01
C ARG A 132 -0.02 0.82 9.70
N ALA A 133 -0.26 -0.43 9.31
CA ALA A 133 -1.60 -0.96 9.09
C ALA A 133 -2.44 -0.94 10.37
N LYS A 134 -1.88 -1.33 11.52
CA LYS A 134 -2.56 -1.24 12.83
C LYS A 134 -2.88 0.20 13.23
N GLU A 135 -1.94 1.13 13.02
CA GLU A 135 -2.16 2.56 13.26
C GLU A 135 -3.28 3.13 12.39
N ALA A 136 -3.40 2.67 11.13
CA ALA A 136 -4.39 3.15 10.18
C ALA A 136 -5.85 2.92 10.63
N VAL A 137 -6.09 1.86 11.40
CA VAL A 137 -7.43 1.47 11.91
C VAL A 137 -7.66 1.84 13.38
N LYS A 138 -6.68 2.44 14.06
CA LYS A 138 -6.84 2.84 15.47
C LYS A 138 -8.03 3.78 15.63
N HIS A 139 -8.70 3.66 16.78
CA HIS A 139 -9.88 4.46 17.12
C HIS A 139 -11.08 4.24 16.19
N GLY A 140 -11.15 3.11 15.48
CA GLY A 140 -12.27 2.81 14.59
C GLY A 140 -12.31 3.67 13.32
N SER A 141 -11.16 4.21 12.90
CA SER A 141 -11.03 5.14 11.78
C SER A 141 -11.33 4.55 10.39
N GLY A 142 -11.45 3.22 10.28
CA GLY A 142 -11.69 2.51 9.03
C GLY A 142 -11.49 0.99 9.14
N GLU A 143 -11.55 0.31 8.00
CA GLU A 143 -11.38 -1.14 7.85
C GLU A 143 -10.35 -1.44 6.76
N ILE A 144 -9.42 -2.37 7.02
CA ILE A 144 -8.45 -2.81 6.01
C ILE A 144 -9.15 -3.71 5.01
N ARG A 145 -9.23 -3.27 3.76
CA ARG A 145 -9.90 -3.96 2.66
C ARG A 145 -8.98 -4.87 1.85
N ALA A 146 -7.71 -4.48 1.67
CA ALA A 146 -6.74 -5.31 0.98
C ALA A 146 -5.29 -4.89 1.25
N LEU A 147 -4.36 -5.80 1.00
CA LEU A 147 -2.95 -5.51 0.74
C LEU A 147 -2.69 -5.59 -0.77
N LEU A 148 -2.19 -4.50 -1.34
CA LEU A 148 -1.63 -4.48 -2.69
C LEU A 148 -0.13 -4.72 -2.58
N TRP A 149 0.35 -5.76 -3.25
CA TRP A 149 1.74 -6.21 -3.20
C TRP A 149 2.36 -6.19 -4.60
N TYR A 150 3.37 -5.34 -4.81
CA TYR A 150 4.15 -5.35 -6.04
C TYR A 150 5.64 -5.47 -5.73
N GLN A 151 6.12 -6.70 -5.80
CA GLN A 151 7.50 -7.08 -5.56
C GLN A 151 7.85 -8.35 -6.31
N GLY A 152 9.14 -8.58 -6.52
CA GLY A 152 9.70 -9.82 -7.04
C GLY A 152 10.94 -9.60 -7.89
N GLU A 153 11.17 -8.40 -8.41
CA GLU A 153 12.30 -8.16 -9.33
C GLU A 153 13.65 -8.39 -8.65
N SER A 154 13.76 -8.06 -7.35
CA SER A 154 14.99 -8.27 -6.58
C SER A 154 15.24 -9.74 -6.18
N ASP A 155 14.30 -10.65 -6.45
CA ASP A 155 14.42 -12.09 -6.16
C ASP A 155 14.70 -12.89 -7.45
N THR A 156 15.13 -12.22 -8.52
CA THR A 156 15.43 -12.84 -9.83
C THR A 156 16.92 -12.95 -10.13
N TYR A 157 17.80 -12.69 -9.15
CA TYR A 157 19.24 -12.73 -9.38
C TYR A 157 19.80 -14.14 -9.43
N THR A 158 19.23 -15.07 -8.67
CA THR A 158 19.66 -16.48 -8.60
C THR A 158 18.48 -17.42 -8.75
N GLN A 159 18.72 -18.64 -9.27
CA GLN A 159 17.68 -19.65 -9.40
C GLN A 159 17.08 -20.03 -8.02
N ASP A 160 17.93 -20.14 -7.00
CA ASP A 160 17.50 -20.44 -5.62
C ASP A 160 16.52 -19.38 -5.07
N GLU A 161 16.72 -18.10 -5.38
CA GLU A 161 15.81 -17.02 -4.96
C GLU A 161 14.45 -17.13 -5.66
N VAL A 162 14.46 -17.45 -6.96
CA VAL A 162 13.25 -17.64 -7.75
C VAL A 162 12.47 -18.85 -7.23
N ASP A 163 13.13 -19.99 -7.05
CA ASP A 163 12.51 -21.24 -6.59
C ASP A 163 11.94 -21.10 -5.17
N ALA A 164 12.61 -20.31 -4.31
CA ALA A 164 12.14 -20.05 -2.95
C ALA A 164 11.04 -18.96 -2.87
N TYR A 165 10.80 -18.19 -3.94
CA TYR A 165 9.92 -17.02 -3.91
C TYR A 165 8.50 -17.37 -3.51
N ARG A 166 7.94 -18.43 -4.11
CA ARG A 166 6.57 -18.89 -3.83
C ARG A 166 6.35 -19.18 -2.35
N MET A 167 7.23 -19.98 -1.74
CA MET A 167 7.13 -20.34 -0.32
C MET A 167 7.25 -19.11 0.59
N LYS A 168 8.14 -18.17 0.26
CA LYS A 168 8.28 -16.92 1.01
C LYS A 168 7.04 -16.03 0.87
N MET A 169 6.42 -15.98 -0.31
CA MET A 169 5.19 -15.23 -0.55
C MET A 169 4.01 -15.82 0.22
N GLU A 170 3.84 -17.15 0.20
CA GLU A 170 2.82 -17.85 0.99
C GLU A 170 3.01 -17.59 2.50
N SER A 171 4.27 -17.62 2.97
CA SER A 171 4.62 -17.26 4.35
C SER A 171 4.28 -15.80 4.68
N LEU A 172 4.61 -14.85 3.79
CA LEU A 172 4.27 -13.43 3.95
C LEU A 172 2.75 -13.24 4.10
N ILE A 173 1.95 -13.87 3.22
CA ILE A 173 0.48 -13.79 3.26
C ILE A 173 -0.05 -14.33 4.60
N GLY A 174 0.40 -15.52 5.01
CA GLY A 174 0.01 -16.14 6.27
C GLY A 174 0.32 -15.23 7.47
N ASN A 175 1.56 -14.75 7.53
CA ASN A 175 2.03 -13.86 8.59
C ASN A 175 1.21 -12.57 8.64
N VAL A 176 0.96 -11.89 7.51
CA VAL A 176 0.16 -10.65 7.47
C VAL A 176 -1.25 -10.88 7.99
N ARG A 177 -1.91 -11.95 7.55
CA ARG A 177 -3.27 -12.30 7.99
C ARG A 177 -3.32 -12.57 9.49
N GLU A 178 -2.34 -13.31 10.02
CA GLU A 178 -2.22 -13.61 11.44
C GLU A 178 -1.96 -12.33 12.26
N ASP A 179 -0.93 -11.55 11.90
CA ASP A 179 -0.50 -10.40 12.69
C ASP A 179 -1.48 -9.22 12.63
N LEU A 180 -2.31 -9.13 11.59
CA LEU A 180 -3.43 -8.19 11.51
C LEU A 180 -4.75 -8.75 12.04
N ALA A 181 -4.81 -10.04 12.41
CA ALA A 181 -6.02 -10.76 12.78
C ALA A 181 -7.14 -10.68 11.73
N LEU A 182 -6.76 -10.78 10.44
CA LEU A 182 -7.65 -10.72 9.28
C LEU A 182 -7.47 -11.98 8.42
N PRO A 183 -8.05 -13.13 8.81
CA PRO A 183 -7.79 -14.42 8.14
C PRO A 183 -8.24 -14.46 6.67
N SER A 184 -9.22 -13.63 6.29
CA SER A 184 -9.75 -13.53 4.93
C SER A 184 -9.24 -12.30 4.17
N LEU A 185 -8.21 -11.59 4.68
CA LEU A 185 -7.69 -10.38 4.03
C LEU A 185 -7.33 -10.66 2.56
N PRO A 186 -7.95 -9.94 1.60
CA PRO A 186 -7.55 -9.98 0.21
C PRO A 186 -6.12 -9.47 0.03
N ILE A 187 -5.30 -10.27 -0.65
CA ILE A 187 -3.94 -9.89 -1.06
C ILE A 187 -3.93 -9.87 -2.58
N ILE A 188 -3.73 -8.69 -3.17
CA ILE A 188 -3.65 -8.49 -4.62
C ILE A 188 -2.18 -8.36 -4.95
N GLN A 189 -1.59 -9.43 -5.48
CA GLN A 189 -0.19 -9.45 -5.92
C GLN A 189 -0.09 -9.14 -7.41
N ILE A 190 0.98 -8.45 -7.79
CA ILE A 190 1.30 -8.15 -9.19
C ILE A 190 2.47 -9.05 -9.60
N SER A 191 2.27 -9.87 -10.63
CA SER A 191 3.36 -10.60 -11.25
C SER A 191 4.22 -9.62 -12.05
N SER A 192 5.53 -9.61 -11.78
CA SER A 192 6.43 -8.75 -12.54
C SER A 192 6.54 -9.27 -13.97
N SER A 193 6.13 -8.46 -14.94
CA SER A 193 6.29 -8.72 -16.37
C SER A 193 7.72 -8.50 -16.87
N SER A 194 8.62 -8.03 -16.00
CA SER A 194 9.97 -7.59 -16.38
C SER A 194 11.02 -8.71 -16.38
N SER A 195 10.67 -9.91 -15.92
CA SER A 195 11.51 -11.11 -16.02
C SER A 195 10.62 -12.30 -16.37
N ALA A 196 10.89 -12.94 -17.52
CA ALA A 196 10.09 -14.02 -18.09
C ALA A 196 9.91 -15.25 -17.17
N VAL A 197 10.65 -15.30 -16.05
CA VAL A 197 10.67 -16.41 -15.10
C VAL A 197 9.47 -16.41 -14.15
N LEU A 198 8.88 -15.25 -13.83
CA LEU A 198 7.76 -15.19 -12.86
C LEU A 198 6.39 -15.51 -13.48
N THR A 199 6.25 -15.46 -14.80
CA THR A 199 5.00 -15.77 -15.49
C THR A 199 4.67 -17.26 -15.47
N SER A 200 5.66 -18.14 -15.27
CA SER A 200 5.43 -19.60 -15.24
C SER A 200 5.06 -20.16 -13.85
N MET A 201 4.93 -19.31 -12.83
CA MET A 201 4.64 -19.72 -11.45
C MET A 201 3.17 -19.53 -11.04
N PHE A 202 2.31 -19.12 -11.97
CA PHE A 202 0.86 -18.98 -11.78
C PHE A 202 0.08 -19.90 -12.72
#